data_AF-A0A2V9YA37-F1
#
_entry.id   AF-A0A2V9YA37-F1
#
_cell.length_a   1.000
_cell.length_b   1.000
_cell.length_c   1.000
_cell.angle_alpha   90.00
_cell.angle_beta   90.00
_cell.angle_gamma   90.00
#
_symmetry.space_group_name_H-M   'P 1'
#
loop_
_entity.id
_entity.type
_entity.pdbx_description
1 polymer ?
#
loop_
_entity_poly.entity_id
_entity_poly.type
_entity_poly.pdbx_seq_one_letter_code
_entity_poly.pdbx_strand_id
1 'polypeptide(L)'
;MRGEAYLAAGQGAGAAREFQKIIDHSGIVWNCWTGALARLGVARANALRSKTKGGADANAARSRALAAYEDFLTLRKDADPDIPIFKQAQTEYAKLQKSVT
;
A
#
# COMPACT_ATOMS: atom_id res chain seq x y z
N MET A 1 11.22 -6.65 7.00
CA MET A 1 11.79 -5.34 6.61
C MET A 1 11.35 -4.24 7.59
N ARG A 2 12.04 -3.09 7.68
CA ARG A 2 11.69 -2.01 8.66
C ARG A 2 10.27 -1.46 8.46
N GLY A 3 9.78 -1.41 7.22
CA GLY A 3 8.41 -1.00 6.91
C GLY A 3 7.33 -1.89 7.54
N GLU A 4 7.54 -3.21 7.56
CA GLU A 4 6.60 -4.17 8.18
C GLU A 4 6.60 -4.06 9.70
N ALA A 5 7.77 -3.87 10.31
CA ALA A 5 7.87 -3.62 11.74
C ALA A 5 7.11 -2.34 12.14
N TYR A 6 7.23 -1.28 11.34
CA TYR A 6 6.45 -0.06 11.56
C TYR A 6 4.95 -0.26 11.33
N LEU A 7 4.54 -1.07 10.35
CA LEU A 7 3.13 -1.43 10.16
C LEU A 7 2.57 -2.16 11.39
N ALA A 8 3.28 -3.18 11.87
CA ALA A 8 2.88 -3.95 13.04
C ALA A 8 2.80 -3.08 14.30
N ALA A 9 3.68 -2.08 14.43
CA ALA A 9 3.68 -1.13 15.53
C ALA A 9 2.64 0.01 15.40
N GLY A 10 1.75 -0.02 14.39
CA GLY A 10 0.76 1.03 14.18
C GLY A 10 1.32 2.34 13.58
N GLN A 11 2.60 2.37 13.22
CA GLN A 11 3.33 3.57 12.79
C GLN A 11 3.22 3.78 11.28
N GLY A 12 2.01 4.04 10.78
CA GLY A 12 1.75 4.12 9.34
C GLY A 12 2.59 5.17 8.58
N ALA A 13 2.98 6.28 9.22
CA ALA A 13 3.85 7.28 8.59
C ALA A 13 5.30 6.77 8.41
N GLY A 14 5.84 6.08 9.41
CA GLY A 14 7.17 5.46 9.34
C GLY A 14 7.18 4.32 8.33
N ALA A 15 6.14 3.48 8.35
CA ALA A 15 5.97 2.40 7.39
C ALA A 15 5.95 2.89 5.94
N ALA A 16 5.12 3.88 5.63
CA ALA A 16 5.00 4.41 4.27
C ALA A 16 6.34 4.92 3.73
N ARG A 17 7.14 5.61 4.57
CA ARG A 17 8.47 6.09 4.18
C ARG A 17 9.45 4.96 3.87
N GLU A 18 9.45 3.90 4.68
CA GLU A 18 10.36 2.76 4.45
C GLU A 18 10.01 2.02 3.16
N PHE A 19 8.73 1.81 2.87
CA PHE A 19 8.33 1.18 1.61
C PHE A 19 8.56 2.09 0.40
N GLN A 20 8.34 3.40 0.55
CA GLN A 20 8.57 4.35 -0.54
C GLN A 20 10.04 4.37 -0.98
N LYS A 21 11.00 4.25 -0.05
CA LYS A 21 12.42 4.15 -0.39
C LYS A 21 12.71 2.99 -1.35
N ILE A 22 12.04 1.85 -1.18
CA ILE A 22 12.23 0.67 -2.04
C ILE A 22 11.74 0.97 -3.46
N ILE A 23 10.63 1.70 -3.59
CA ILE A 23 10.08 2.14 -4.88
C ILE A 23 11.02 3.16 -5.52
N ASP A 24 11.45 4.18 -4.77
CA ASP A 24 12.29 5.28 -5.26
C ASP A 24 13.69 4.79 -5.69
N HIS A 25 14.18 3.71 -5.08
CA HIS A 25 15.49 3.12 -5.37
C HIS A 25 15.41 1.86 -6.25
N SER A 26 14.26 1.54 -6.87
CA SER A 26 14.14 0.34 -7.72
C SER A 26 14.86 0.46 -9.07
N GLY A 27 15.84 1.36 -9.19
CA GLY A 27 16.32 2.00 -10.42
C GLY A 27 16.95 1.14 -11.51
N ILE A 28 16.95 -0.20 -11.44
CA ILE A 28 17.57 -1.05 -12.50
C ILE A 28 16.79 -2.35 -12.79
N VAL A 29 15.90 -2.84 -11.92
CA VAL A 29 15.22 -4.13 -12.13
C VAL A 29 13.71 -3.91 -12.31
N TRP A 30 13.33 -3.56 -13.53
CA TRP A 30 11.94 -3.26 -13.94
C TRP A 30 10.94 -4.43 -13.74
N ASN A 31 11.43 -5.62 -13.34
CA ASN A 31 10.67 -6.86 -13.25
C ASN A 31 10.63 -7.50 -11.83
N CYS A 32 11.14 -6.84 -10.79
CA CYS A 32 11.20 -7.48 -9.47
C CYS A 32 9.88 -7.36 -8.70
N TRP A 33 9.33 -8.51 -8.33
CA TRP A 33 8.14 -8.68 -7.49
C TRP A 33 8.22 -7.90 -6.17
N THR A 34 9.43 -7.51 -5.75
CA THR A 34 9.70 -6.65 -4.59
C THR A 34 9.16 -5.23 -4.75
N GLY A 35 9.18 -4.66 -5.96
CA GLY A 35 8.61 -3.33 -6.24
C GLY A 35 7.07 -3.32 -6.15
N ALA A 36 6.41 -4.43 -6.47
CA ALA A 36 4.97 -4.58 -6.27
C ALA A 36 4.64 -4.70 -4.76
N LEU A 37 5.36 -5.55 -4.03
CA LEU A 37 5.16 -5.71 -2.59
C LEU A 37 5.40 -4.41 -1.81
N ALA A 38 6.36 -3.59 -2.23
CA ALA A 38 6.58 -2.27 -1.65
C ALA A 38 5.37 -1.34 -1.84
N ARG A 39 4.74 -1.34 -3.02
CA ARG A 39 3.50 -0.56 -3.28
C ARG A 39 2.35 -1.02 -2.39
N LEU A 40 2.18 -2.33 -2.20
CA LEU A 40 1.20 -2.86 -1.23
C LEU A 40 1.51 -2.39 0.20
N GLY A 41 2.78 -2.35 0.59
CA GLY A 41 3.22 -1.80 1.87
C GLY A 41 2.86 -0.31 2.05
N VAL A 42 3.10 0.52 1.02
CA VAL A 42 2.68 1.93 1.00
C VAL A 42 1.16 2.07 1.15
N ALA A 43 0.40 1.22 0.45
CA ALA A 43 -1.06 1.23 0.49
C ALA A 43 -1.59 0.96 1.90
N ARG A 44 -1.14 -0.14 2.52
CA ARG A 44 -1.52 -0.53 3.89
C ARG A 44 -1.12 0.51 4.93
N ALA A 45 0.08 1.09 4.78
CA ALA A 45 0.60 2.10 5.69
C ALA A 45 -0.25 3.39 5.65
N ASN A 46 -0.64 3.84 4.46
CA ASN A 46 -1.49 5.02 4.32
C ASN A 46 -2.96 4.75 4.72
N ALA A 47 -3.46 3.53 4.50
CA ALA A 47 -4.79 3.13 4.97
C ALA A 47 -4.86 3.14 6.50
N LEU A 48 -3.80 2.68 7.18
CA LEU A 48 -3.66 2.79 8.62
C LEU A 48 -3.62 4.25 9.08
N ARG A 49 -2.80 5.10 8.44
CA ARG A 49 -2.73 6.54 8.76
C ARG A 49 -4.10 7.20 8.65
N SER A 50 -4.86 6.89 7.60
CA SER A 50 -6.20 7.43 7.38
C SER A 50 -7.15 7.12 8.54
N LYS A 51 -7.07 5.93 9.13
CA LYS A 51 -7.88 5.53 10.30
C LYS A 51 -7.46 6.24 11.59
N THR A 52 -6.17 6.55 11.74
CA THR A 52 -5.60 7.12 12.97
C THR A 52 -5.54 8.65 12.99
N LYS A 53 -5.79 9.30 11.86
CA LYS A 53 -5.79 10.77 11.71
C LYS A 53 -7.23 11.25 11.47
N GLY A 54 -7.50 12.52 11.76
CA GLY A 54 -8.77 13.18 11.43
C GLY A 54 -8.59 14.22 10.30
N GLY A 55 -9.71 14.64 9.71
CA GLY A 55 -9.77 15.78 8.80
C GLY A 55 -8.98 15.58 7.49
N ALA A 56 -8.38 16.67 6.99
CA ALA A 56 -7.70 16.71 5.69
C ALA A 56 -6.55 15.70 5.58
N ASP A 57 -5.83 15.44 6.68
CA ASP A 57 -4.74 14.45 6.72
C ASP A 57 -5.25 13.02 6.50
N ALA A 58 -6.42 12.70 7.05
CA ALA A 58 -7.06 11.40 6.87
C ALA A 58 -7.47 11.17 5.41
N ASN A 59 -8.02 12.21 4.78
CA ASN A 59 -8.42 12.19 3.37
C ASN A 59 -7.20 12.06 2.45
N ALA A 60 -6.15 12.84 2.71
CA ALA A 60 -4.93 12.78 1.91
C ALA A 60 -4.19 11.44 2.11
N ALA A 61 -4.22 10.84 3.30
CA ALA A 61 -3.71 9.49 3.52
C ALA A 61 -4.56 8.45 2.78
N ARG A 62 -5.88 8.56 2.81
CA ARG A 62 -6.79 7.68 2.07
C ARG A 62 -6.51 7.71 0.57
N SER A 63 -6.41 8.89 -0.03
CA SER A 63 -6.13 9.03 -1.46
C SER A 63 -4.80 8.37 -1.85
N ARG A 64 -3.74 8.55 -1.05
CA ARG A 64 -2.45 7.88 -1.27
C ARG A 64 -2.55 6.36 -1.16
N ALA A 65 -3.35 5.86 -0.22
CA ALA A 65 -3.57 4.43 -0.07
C ALA A 65 -4.31 3.83 -1.27
N LEU A 66 -5.35 4.50 -1.76
CA LEU A 66 -6.10 4.07 -2.94
C LEU A 66 -5.21 4.00 -4.19
N ALA A 67 -4.42 5.04 -4.45
CA ALA A 67 -3.49 5.07 -5.57
C ALA A 67 -2.46 3.92 -5.49
N ALA A 68 -1.86 3.68 -4.31
CA ALA A 68 -0.87 2.62 -4.15
C ALA A 68 -1.46 1.20 -4.30
N TYR A 69 -2.73 0.98 -3.90
CA TYR A 69 -3.43 -0.29 -4.18
C TYR A 69 -3.68 -0.46 -5.68
N GLU A 70 -4.10 0.60 -6.36
CA GLU A 70 -4.34 0.57 -7.80
C GLU A 70 -3.05 0.27 -8.58
N ASP A 71 -1.93 0.91 -8.22
CA ASP A 71 -0.62 0.62 -8.81
C ASP A 71 -0.22 -0.85 -8.62
N PHE A 72 -0.40 -1.38 -7.40
CA PHE A 72 -0.08 -2.78 -7.08
C PHE A 72 -0.92 -3.76 -7.91
N LEU A 73 -2.22 -3.51 -8.04
CA LEU A 73 -3.13 -4.38 -8.79
C LEU A 73 -2.89 -4.27 -10.31
N THR A 74 -2.55 -3.08 -10.81
CA THR A 74 -2.26 -2.84 -12.24
C THR A 74 -1.00 -3.53 -12.71
N LEU A 75 0.07 -3.51 -11.90
CA LEU A 75 1.33 -4.21 -12.19
C LEU A 75 1.18 -5.73 -12.31
N ARG A 76 0.05 -6.28 -11.87
CA ARG A 76 -0.19 -7.70 -11.73
C ARG A 76 -1.35 -8.24 -12.54
N LYS A 77 -1.87 -7.44 -13.47
CA LYS A 77 -2.96 -7.81 -14.38
C LYS A 77 -2.69 -9.11 -15.17
N ASP A 78 -1.42 -9.45 -15.40
CA ASP A 78 -0.99 -10.63 -16.16
C ASP A 78 -0.50 -11.80 -15.28
N ALA A 79 -0.56 -11.67 -13.95
CA ALA A 79 -0.03 -12.68 -13.04
C ALA A 79 -1.14 -13.42 -12.30
N ASP A 80 -0.83 -14.68 -11.93
CA ASP A 80 -1.78 -15.67 -11.44
C ASP A 80 -2.79 -15.09 -10.42
N PRO A 81 -4.10 -15.13 -10.72
CA PRO A 81 -5.15 -14.53 -9.90
C PRO A 81 -5.37 -15.25 -8.57
N ASP A 82 -4.86 -16.47 -8.41
CA ASP A 82 -5.06 -17.26 -7.20
C ASP A 82 -4.06 -16.98 -6.08
N ILE A 83 -3.12 -16.07 -6.31
CA ILE A 83 -2.13 -15.72 -5.31
C ILE A 83 -2.78 -14.95 -4.15
N PRO A 84 -2.77 -15.49 -2.91
CA PRO A 84 -3.59 -14.98 -1.80
C PRO A 84 -3.40 -13.48 -1.48
N ILE A 85 -2.19 -12.95 -1.67
CA ILE A 85 -1.89 -11.54 -1.38
C ILE A 85 -2.63 -10.56 -2.30
N PHE A 86 -2.98 -10.97 -3.52
CA PHE A 86 -3.75 -10.15 -4.45
C PHE A 86 -5.23 -10.10 -4.06
N LYS A 87 -5.79 -11.25 -3.68
CA LYS A 87 -7.16 -11.33 -3.15
C LYS A 87 -7.32 -10.48 -1.89
N GLN A 88 -6.32 -10.52 -1.00
CA GLN A 88 -6.28 -9.64 0.18
C GLN A 88 -6.24 -8.16 -0.21
N ALA A 89 -5.34 -7.76 -1.12
CA ALA A 89 -5.22 -6.38 -1.57
C ALA A 89 -6.51 -5.86 -2.22
N GLN A 90 -7.19 -6.66 -3.06
CA GLN A 90 -8.48 -6.30 -3.65
C GLN A 90 -9.56 -6.09 -2.56
N THR A 91 -9.60 -6.97 -1.56
CA THR A 91 -10.54 -6.86 -0.44
C THR A 91 -10.28 -5.61 0.39
N GLU A 92 -9.01 -5.32 0.70
CA GLU A 92 -8.59 -4.14 1.44
C GLU A 92 -8.91 -2.84 0.67
N TYR A 93 -8.62 -2.81 -0.63
CA TYR A 93 -8.93 -1.70 -1.52
C TYR A 93 -10.43 -1.41 -1.59
N ALA A 94 -11.26 -2.43 -1.83
CA ALA A 94 -12.71 -2.29 -1.89
C ALA A 94 -13.30 -1.78 -0.56
N LYS A 95 -12.77 -2.23 0.58
CA LYS A 95 -13.17 -1.72 1.90
C LYS A 95 -12.80 -0.24 2.06
N LEU A 96 -11.61 0.16 1.63
CA LEU A 96 -11.15 1.55 1.71
C LEU A 96 -11.94 2.49 0.79
N GLN A 97 -12.37 2.01 -0.38
CA GLN A 97 -13.26 2.77 -1.26
C GLN A 97 -14.62 3.01 -0.60
N LYS A 98 -15.18 2.00 0.07
CA LYS A 98 -16.49 2.05 0.71
C LYS A 98 -16.54 2.81 2.03
N SER A 99 -15.40 3.10 2.67
CA SER A 99 -15.36 3.81 3.96
C SER A 99 -15.67 5.32 3.87
N VAL A 100 -16.44 5.74 2.85
CA VAL A 100 -17.02 7.08 2.71
C VAL A 100 -18.52 6.91 2.86
N THR A 101 -18.96 6.80 4.11
CA THR A 101 -20.35 6.91 4.53
C THR A 101 -20.32 7.43 5.96
#